data_AF-A0A3Q0L5D9-F1
#
_entry.id   AF-A0A3Q0L5D9-F1
#
_cell.length_a   1.000
_cell.length_b   1.000
_cell.length_c   1.000
_cell.angle_alpha   90.00
_cell.angle_beta   90.00
_cell.angle_gamma   90.00
#
_symmetry.space_group_name_H-M   'P 1'
#
loop_
_entity.id
_entity.type
_entity.pdbx_description
1 polymer ?
#
loop_
_entity_poly.entity_id
_entity_poly.type
_entity_poly.pdbx_seq_one_letter_code
_entity_poly.pdbx_strand_id
1 'polypeptide(L)'
;MYDTHLELQHILLEVKAERWHAIERFLFPYYCYQHQLLTRQGKPDWLLAREKLPRSSSVITTKQCVIEPLVPEQSIVGLLKAYWKDHEQISLLSLTSLFEQWLHYAVITKDEQASLKEAGLENAMPREWYHQEQPSVEARFEKVGIKINR
;
A
#
# COMPACT_ATOMS: atom_id res chain seq x y z
N MET A 1 -0.79 -3.39 -18.78
CA MET A 1 0.62 -3.17 -19.18
C MET A 1 0.90 -1.71 -19.53
N TYR A 2 0.05 -1.03 -20.32
CA TYR A 2 0.16 0.41 -20.58
C TYR A 2 -0.27 1.27 -19.39
N ASP A 3 -1.40 0.96 -18.76
CA ASP A 3 -1.94 1.78 -17.66
C ASP A 3 -1.07 1.72 -16.39
N THR A 4 -0.50 0.55 -16.07
CA THR A 4 0.50 0.42 -14.98
C THR A 4 1.69 1.35 -15.19
N HIS A 5 2.18 1.43 -16.43
CA HIS A 5 3.31 2.28 -16.78
C HIS A 5 2.94 3.76 -16.72
N LEU A 6 1.74 4.13 -17.15
CA LEU A 6 1.22 5.49 -17.03
C LEU A 6 1.08 5.94 -15.57
N GLU A 7 0.50 5.11 -14.69
CA GLU A 7 0.40 5.47 -13.27
C GLU A 7 1.77 5.64 -12.63
N LEU A 8 2.73 4.77 -12.97
CA LEU A 8 4.10 4.90 -12.49
C LEU A 8 4.78 6.17 -12.99
N GLN A 9 4.50 6.60 -14.23
CA GLN A 9 4.97 7.87 -14.77
C GLN A 9 4.33 9.07 -14.05
N HIS A 10 3.03 9.03 -13.74
CA HIS A 10 2.38 10.07 -12.94
C HIS A 10 3.02 10.19 -11.56
N ILE A 11 3.22 9.06 -10.88
CA ILE A 11 3.92 9.03 -9.58
C ILE A 11 5.31 9.65 -9.71
N LEU A 12 6.08 9.28 -10.74
CA LEU A 12 7.41 9.83 -10.98
C LEU A 12 7.38 11.36 -11.18
N LEU A 13 6.39 11.89 -11.91
CA LEU A 13 6.22 13.33 -12.10
C LEU A 13 5.91 14.04 -10.78
N GLU A 14 5.05 13.46 -9.94
CA GLU A 14 4.72 14.04 -8.63
C GLU A 14 5.92 14.00 -7.67
N VAL A 15 6.72 12.93 -7.69
CA VAL A 15 7.96 12.83 -6.90
C VAL A 15 8.97 13.90 -7.34
N LYS A 16 9.22 14.04 -8.64
CA LYS A 16 10.14 15.06 -9.19
C LYS A 16 9.70 16.49 -8.90
N ALA A 17 8.39 16.71 -8.81
CA ALA A 17 7.82 18.01 -8.45
C ALA A 17 7.64 18.19 -6.93
N GLU A 18 8.08 17.22 -6.12
CA GLU A 18 7.95 17.20 -4.66
C GLU A 18 6.51 17.38 -4.16
N ARG A 19 5.52 16.98 -4.98
CA ARG A 19 4.09 17.04 -4.65
C ARG A 19 3.68 15.81 -3.86
N TRP A 20 4.28 15.60 -2.71
CA TRP A 20 4.12 14.37 -1.92
C TRP A 20 2.67 14.02 -1.56
N HIS A 21 1.86 15.04 -1.25
CA HIS A 21 0.44 14.90 -0.92
C HIS A 21 -0.40 14.34 -2.08
N ALA A 22 0.11 14.41 -3.31
CA ALA A 22 -0.56 13.90 -4.51
C ALA A 22 -0.39 12.40 -4.70
N ILE A 23 0.63 11.78 -4.11
CA ILE A 23 1.09 10.44 -4.51
C ILE A 23 0.10 9.35 -4.10
N GLU A 24 -0.48 9.45 -2.90
CA GLU A 24 -1.38 8.45 -2.33
C GLU A 24 -2.53 8.08 -3.29
N ARG A 25 -3.07 9.06 -4.02
CA ARG A 25 -4.17 8.85 -4.97
C ARG A 25 -3.84 7.88 -6.11
N PHE A 26 -2.56 7.65 -6.39
CA PHE A 26 -2.09 6.79 -7.48
C PHE A 26 -1.64 5.41 -7.01
N LEU A 27 -1.41 5.21 -5.71
CA LEU A 27 -0.83 3.98 -5.17
C LEU A 27 -1.76 2.78 -5.36
N PHE A 28 -3.01 2.87 -4.88
CA PHE A 28 -3.97 1.77 -5.04
C PHE A 28 -4.34 1.50 -6.52
N PRO A 29 -4.58 2.53 -7.38
CA PRO A 29 -4.70 2.31 -8.82
C PRO A 29 -3.52 1.58 -9.44
N TYR A 30 -2.29 2.03 -9.19
CA TYR A 30 -1.06 1.38 -9.68
C TYR A 30 -1.02 -0.10 -9.28
N TYR A 31 -1.29 -0.39 -8.00
CA TYR A 31 -1.35 -1.77 -7.50
C TYR A 31 -2.41 -2.60 -8.24
N CYS A 32 -3.61 -2.05 -8.44
CA CYS A 32 -4.68 -2.74 -9.18
C CYS A 32 -4.26 -3.07 -10.62
N TYR A 33 -3.59 -2.14 -11.30
CA TYR A 33 -3.10 -2.36 -12.67
C TYR A 33 -2.01 -3.43 -12.74
N GLN A 34 -1.07 -3.44 -11.77
CA GLN A 34 -0.03 -4.45 -11.69
C GLN A 34 -0.63 -5.85 -11.48
N HIS A 35 -1.62 -5.97 -10.59
CA HIS A 35 -2.19 -7.25 -10.17
C HIS A 35 -3.44 -7.70 -10.97
N GLN A 36 -3.78 -7.01 -12.07
CA GLN A 36 -4.96 -7.31 -12.90
C GLN A 36 -6.28 -7.30 -12.10
N LEU A 37 -6.40 -6.40 -11.13
CA LEU A 37 -7.61 -6.15 -10.33
C LEU A 37 -8.45 -5.07 -11.00
N LEU A 38 -8.93 -5.38 -12.21
CA LEU A 38 -9.56 -4.42 -13.12
C LEU A 38 -10.99 -4.81 -13.47
N THR A 39 -11.81 -3.80 -13.72
CA THR A 39 -13.14 -3.93 -14.29
C THR A 39 -13.04 -4.40 -15.75
N ARG A 40 -14.16 -4.80 -16.35
CA ARG A 40 -14.22 -5.09 -17.80
C ARG A 40 -13.80 -3.91 -18.69
N GLN A 41 -13.86 -2.68 -18.16
CA GLN A 41 -13.46 -1.45 -18.85
C GLN A 41 -11.98 -1.09 -18.61
N GLY A 42 -11.21 -1.95 -17.94
CA GLY A 42 -9.78 -1.71 -17.66
C GLY A 42 -9.50 -0.70 -16.54
N LYS A 43 -10.50 -0.32 -15.74
CA LYS A 43 -10.32 0.58 -14.57
C LYS A 43 -10.08 -0.23 -13.28
N PRO A 44 -9.35 0.31 -12.28
CA PRO A 44 -9.20 -0.33 -10.97
C PRO A 44 -10.56 -0.74 -10.37
N ASP A 45 -10.66 -1.99 -9.95
CA ASP A 45 -11.89 -2.59 -9.43
C ASP A 45 -11.77 -2.91 -7.94
N TRP A 46 -12.36 -2.03 -7.13
CA TRP A 46 -12.40 -2.16 -5.68
C TRP A 46 -13.14 -3.40 -5.17
N LEU A 47 -14.17 -3.85 -5.90
CA LEU A 47 -14.92 -5.05 -5.52
C LEU A 47 -14.07 -6.29 -5.79
N LEU A 48 -13.51 -6.39 -6.99
CA LEU A 48 -12.62 -7.48 -7.36
C LEU A 48 -11.38 -7.55 -6.47
N ALA A 49 -10.78 -6.40 -6.13
CA ALA A 49 -9.67 -6.34 -5.20
C ALA A 49 -10.06 -6.89 -3.83
N ARG A 50 -11.22 -6.50 -3.28
CA ARG A 50 -11.71 -7.02 -2.00
C ARG A 50 -12.00 -8.53 -2.01
N GLU A 51 -12.32 -9.09 -3.17
CA GLU A 51 -12.57 -10.53 -3.32
C GLU A 51 -11.27 -11.36 -3.44
N LYS A 52 -10.25 -10.80 -4.09
CA LYS A 52 -9.01 -11.52 -4.46
C LYS A 52 -7.82 -11.28 -3.53
N LEU A 53 -7.79 -10.15 -2.82
CA LEU A 53 -6.69 -9.84 -1.92
C LEU A 53 -6.61 -10.84 -0.74
N PRO A 54 -5.41 -11.06 -0.18
CA PRO A 54 -5.25 -11.78 1.08
C PRO A 54 -6.16 -11.19 2.16
N ARG A 55 -6.76 -12.05 2.98
CA ARG A 55 -7.77 -11.64 3.97
C ARG A 55 -7.35 -12.02 5.37
N SER A 56 -7.72 -11.23 6.37
CA SER A 56 -7.57 -11.63 7.76
C SER A 56 -8.35 -12.92 8.05
N SER A 57 -7.85 -13.75 8.96
CA SER A 57 -8.56 -14.91 9.50
C SER A 57 -9.92 -14.56 10.12
N SER A 58 -10.11 -13.31 10.53
CA SER A 58 -11.36 -12.80 11.12
C SER A 58 -12.42 -12.47 10.06
N VAL A 59 -12.05 -12.42 8.77
CA VAL A 59 -12.97 -12.09 7.67
C VAL A 59 -13.84 -13.29 7.32
N ILE A 60 -15.07 -13.30 7.85
CA ILE A 60 -16.09 -14.30 7.52
C ILE A 60 -16.89 -13.88 6.27
N THR A 61 -17.15 -12.57 6.12
CA THR A 61 -17.89 -12.01 4.98
C THR A 61 -17.26 -10.71 4.48
N THR A 62 -17.23 -10.50 3.17
CA THR A 62 -16.65 -9.30 2.54
C THR A 62 -17.53 -8.05 2.68
N LYS A 63 -18.79 -8.18 3.11
CA LYS A 63 -19.74 -7.06 3.23
C LYS A 63 -19.34 -6.01 4.29
N GLN A 64 -18.61 -6.41 5.33
CA GLN A 64 -18.18 -5.52 6.42
C GLN A 64 -16.65 -5.44 6.52
N CYS A 65 -15.97 -5.59 5.39
CA CYS A 65 -14.52 -5.51 5.32
C CYS A 65 -14.05 -4.29 4.55
N VAL A 66 -12.81 -3.91 4.80
CA VAL A 66 -12.11 -2.82 4.15
C VAL A 66 -10.84 -3.35 3.51
N ILE A 67 -10.41 -2.71 2.42
CA ILE A 67 -9.07 -2.91 1.89
C ILE A 67 -8.15 -1.99 2.67
N GLU A 68 -7.08 -2.54 3.18
CA GLU A 68 -6.18 -1.87 4.09
C GLU A 68 -4.73 -2.15 3.64
N PRO A 69 -3.88 -1.12 3.46
CA PRO A 69 -2.49 -1.30 3.01
C PRO A 69 -1.63 -1.93 4.10
N LEU A 70 -0.81 -2.95 3.84
CA LEU A 70 0.03 -3.54 4.90
C LEU A 70 0.98 -2.51 5.53
N VAL A 71 1.68 -1.75 4.67
CA VAL A 71 2.41 -0.54 5.05
C VAL A 71 1.56 0.68 4.67
N PRO A 72 1.21 1.58 5.61
CA PRO A 72 0.37 2.73 5.32
C PRO A 72 0.93 3.59 4.19
N GLU A 73 0.06 4.09 3.32
CA GLU A 73 0.43 4.87 2.14
C GLU A 73 1.30 6.09 2.50
N GLN A 74 1.01 6.76 3.62
CA GLN A 74 1.83 7.84 4.17
C GLN A 74 3.26 7.40 4.52
N SER A 75 3.43 6.18 5.02
CA SER A 75 4.76 5.62 5.31
C SER A 75 5.51 5.31 4.00
N ILE A 76 4.82 4.81 2.97
CA ILE A 76 5.39 4.61 1.63
C ILE A 76 5.84 5.96 1.03
N VAL A 77 5.04 7.01 1.15
CA VAL A 77 5.44 8.37 0.74
C VAL A 77 6.67 8.85 1.54
N GLY A 78 6.77 8.52 2.82
CA GLY A 78 7.97 8.77 3.64
C GLY A 78 9.22 8.06 3.11
N LEU A 79 9.10 6.80 2.70
CA LEU A 79 10.19 6.04 2.07
C LEU A 79 10.61 6.69 0.74
N LEU A 80 9.66 7.11 -0.08
CA LEU A 80 9.93 7.83 -1.33
C LEU A 80 10.69 9.14 -1.09
N LYS A 81 10.29 9.92 -0.08
CA LYS A 81 10.99 11.15 0.31
C LYS A 81 12.43 10.89 0.72
N ALA A 82 12.66 9.87 1.56
CA ALA A 82 14.00 9.49 1.99
C ALA A 82 14.86 9.06 0.78
N TYR A 83 14.34 8.18 -0.08
CA TYR A 83 15.03 7.74 -1.28
C TYR A 83 15.37 8.90 -2.24
N TRP A 84 14.43 9.83 -2.45
CA TRP A 84 14.65 11.02 -3.28
C TRP A 84 15.79 11.89 -2.74
N LYS A 85 15.81 12.11 -1.43
CA LYS A 85 16.85 12.90 -0.75
C LYS A 85 18.24 12.27 -0.90
N ASP A 86 18.34 10.94 -0.84
CA ASP A 86 19.63 10.24 -0.84
C ASP A 86 20.20 10.01 -2.25
N HIS A 87 19.36 10.00 -3.29
CA HIS A 87 19.77 9.62 -4.64
C HIS A 87 19.62 10.71 -5.71
N GLU A 88 18.88 11.80 -5.46
CA GLU A 88 18.52 12.90 -6.41
C GLU A 88 17.86 12.47 -7.74
N GLN A 89 17.92 11.18 -8.10
CA GLN A 89 17.41 10.60 -9.34
C GLN A 89 16.69 9.31 -9.01
N ILE A 90 15.36 9.40 -8.97
CA ILE A 90 14.51 8.22 -8.92
C ILE A 90 14.12 7.80 -10.34
N SER A 91 14.36 6.53 -10.67
CA SER A 91 13.99 5.96 -11.96
C SER A 91 12.66 5.19 -11.85
N LEU A 92 12.02 4.89 -12.99
CA LEU A 92 10.84 4.02 -13.00
C LEU A 92 11.18 2.64 -12.42
N LEU A 93 12.36 2.09 -12.70
CA LEU A 93 12.79 0.79 -12.15
C LEU A 93 12.92 0.85 -10.63
N SER A 94 13.54 1.90 -10.09
CA SER A 94 13.67 2.10 -8.64
C SER A 94 12.29 2.22 -7.97
N LEU A 95 11.36 2.96 -8.58
CA LEU A 95 9.98 3.06 -8.10
C LEU A 95 9.27 1.71 -8.10
N THR A 96 9.38 0.95 -9.20
CA THR A 96 8.80 -0.38 -9.30
C THR A 96 9.31 -1.28 -8.17
N SER A 97 10.63 -1.35 -7.98
CA SER A 97 11.21 -2.19 -6.92
C SER A 97 10.77 -1.77 -5.52
N LEU A 98 10.66 -0.46 -5.26
CA LEU A 98 10.15 0.05 -3.98
C LEU A 98 8.70 -0.37 -3.76
N PHE A 99 7.84 -0.26 -4.78
CA PHE A 99 6.44 -0.66 -4.64
C PHE A 99 6.26 -2.17 -4.57
N GLU A 100 7.04 -2.95 -5.31
CA GLU A 100 7.04 -4.42 -5.17
C GLU A 100 7.41 -4.88 -3.76
N GLN A 101 8.22 -4.09 -3.03
CA GLN A 101 8.62 -4.40 -1.67
C GLN A 101 7.62 -3.93 -0.60
N TRP A 102 7.02 -2.75 -0.77
CA TRP A 102 6.29 -2.08 0.32
C TRP A 102 4.79 -1.90 0.06
N LEU A 103 4.37 -1.89 -1.21
CA LEU A 103 2.99 -1.57 -1.59
C LEU A 103 2.17 -2.86 -1.71
N HIS A 104 1.67 -3.31 -0.56
CA HIS A 104 0.79 -4.46 -0.46
C HIS A 104 -0.50 -4.10 0.24
N TYR A 105 -1.58 -4.81 -0.08
CA TYR A 105 -2.89 -4.60 0.50
C TYR A 105 -3.48 -5.93 0.99
N ALA A 106 -4.31 -5.84 2.02
CA ALA A 106 -5.08 -6.96 2.54
C ALA A 106 -6.51 -6.52 2.85
N VAL A 107 -7.39 -7.50 3.04
CA VAL A 107 -8.78 -7.30 3.44
C VAL A 107 -8.91 -7.63 4.92
N ILE A 108 -9.31 -6.64 5.70
CA ILE A 108 -9.53 -6.77 7.15
C ILE A 108 -10.96 -6.37 7.51
N THR A 109 -11.40 -6.76 8.68
CA THR A 109 -12.68 -6.31 9.25
C THR A 109 -12.61 -4.85 9.68
N LYS A 110 -13.76 -4.19 9.82
CA LYS A 110 -13.82 -2.82 10.38
C LYS A 110 -13.33 -2.74 11.83
N ASP A 111 -13.53 -3.79 12.62
CA ASP A 111 -13.09 -3.84 14.02
C ASP A 111 -11.55 -3.93 14.10
N GLU A 112 -10.93 -4.69 13.19
CA GLU A 112 -9.47 -4.73 13.04
C GLU A 112 -8.91 -3.37 12.59
N GLN A 113 -9.60 -2.67 11.68
CA GLN A 113 -9.22 -1.31 11.29
C GLN A 113 -9.32 -0.33 12.48
N ALA A 114 -10.37 -0.44 13.30
CA ALA A 114 -10.51 0.35 14.51
C ALA A 114 -9.37 0.05 15.51
N SER A 115 -8.99 -1.22 15.66
CA SER A 115 -7.87 -1.62 16.53
C SER A 115 -6.53 -1.01 16.10
N LEU A 116 -6.28 -0.92 14.79
CA LEU A 116 -5.10 -0.21 14.26
C LEU A 116 -5.14 1.27 14.62
N LYS A 117 -6.29 1.91 14.52
CA LYS A 117 -6.48 3.32 14.89
C LYS A 117 -6.27 3.58 16.37
N GLU A 118 -6.86 2.76 17.24
CA GLU A 118 -6.69 2.87 18.69
C GLU A 118 -5.23 2.70 19.11
N ALA A 119 -4.47 1.86 18.41
CA ALA A 119 -3.04 1.67 18.61
C ALA A 119 -2.15 2.79 18.02
N GLY A 120 -2.74 3.79 17.33
CA GLY A 120 -2.00 4.84 16.63
C GLY A 120 -1.30 4.39 15.35
N LEU A 121 -1.75 3.27 14.76
CA LEU A 121 -1.16 2.59 13.58
C LEU A 121 -2.04 2.70 12.33
N GLU A 122 -3.05 3.58 12.32
CA GLU A 122 -3.92 3.85 11.15
C GLU A 122 -3.08 4.32 9.96
N ASN A 123 -2.22 5.32 10.17
CA ASN A 123 -1.44 5.98 9.11
C ASN A 123 0.08 5.87 9.28
N ALA A 124 0.56 5.06 10.23
CA ALA A 124 1.98 4.93 10.54
C ALA A 124 2.37 3.48 10.83
N MET A 125 3.64 3.16 10.55
CA MET A 125 4.23 1.91 11.02
C MET A 125 4.65 2.04 12.50
N PRO A 126 4.77 0.91 13.23
CA PRO A 126 5.36 0.90 14.56
C PRO A 126 6.74 1.56 14.57
N ARG A 127 7.09 2.28 15.64
CA ARG A 127 8.36 3.02 15.73
C ARG A 127 9.57 2.15 15.44
N GLU A 128 9.55 0.90 15.91
CA GLU A 128 10.65 -0.05 15.76
C GLU A 128 10.92 -0.40 14.30
N TRP A 129 9.89 -0.34 13.44
CA TRP A 129 9.95 -0.64 12.01
C TRP A 129 10.95 0.23 11.26
N TYR A 130 11.06 1.52 11.62
CA TYR A 130 11.95 2.48 10.96
C TYR A 130 13.44 2.28 11.31
N HIS A 131 13.75 1.43 12.28
CA HIS A 131 15.12 1.17 12.75
C HIS A 131 15.65 -0.22 12.38
N GLN A 132 14.82 -1.06 11.75
CA GLN A 132 15.19 -2.40 11.33
C GLN A 132 15.80 -2.38 9.93
N GLU A 133 16.78 -3.25 9.68
CA GLU A 133 17.37 -3.40 8.35
C GLU A 133 16.40 -4.09 7.37
N GLN A 134 15.58 -5.02 7.87
CA GLN A 134 14.62 -5.78 7.09
C GLN A 134 13.27 -5.83 7.81
N PRO A 135 12.55 -4.70 7.87
CA PRO A 135 11.30 -4.66 8.60
C PRO A 135 10.18 -5.41 7.86
N SER A 136 9.32 -6.09 8.63
CA SER A 136 8.15 -6.79 8.08
C SER A 136 7.11 -5.80 7.56
N VAL A 137 6.53 -6.08 6.38
CA VAL A 137 5.38 -5.31 5.85
C VAL A 137 4.13 -5.51 6.71
N GLU A 138 4.05 -6.62 7.45
CA GLU A 138 2.92 -6.97 8.34
C GLU A 138 3.10 -6.45 9.77
N ALA A 139 4.21 -5.76 10.10
CA ALA A 139 4.57 -5.42 11.47
C ALA A 139 3.47 -4.69 12.26
N ARG A 140 2.67 -3.84 11.60
CA ARG A 140 1.57 -3.13 12.28
C ARG A 140 0.37 -4.05 12.55
N PHE A 141 0.12 -5.02 11.67
CA PHE A 141 -0.92 -6.03 11.85
C PHE A 141 -0.52 -7.01 12.96
N GLU A 142 0.73 -7.45 12.96
CA GLU A 142 1.32 -8.28 14.01
C GLU A 142 1.18 -7.62 15.39
N LYS A 143 1.41 -6.30 15.47
CA LYS A 143 1.34 -5.52 16.73
C LYS A 143 -0.06 -5.48 17.36
N VAL A 144 -1.12 -5.63 16.57
CA VAL A 144 -2.52 -5.68 17.04
C VAL A 144 -3.16 -7.07 16.89
N GLY A 145 -2.37 -8.09 16.55
CA GLY A 145 -2.82 -9.49 16.46
C GLY A 145 -3.65 -9.84 15.22
N ILE A 146 -3.62 -9.04 14.15
CA ILE A 146 -4.27 -9.35 12.88
C ILE A 146 -3.42 -10.38 12.13
N LYS A 147 -4.05 -11.49 11.69
CA LYS A 147 -3.38 -12.57 10.95
C LYS A 147 -3.95 -12.68 9.54
N ILE A 148 -3.09 -12.52 8.52
CA ILE A 148 -3.49 -12.62 7.12
C ILE A 148 -3.36 -14.06 6.63
N ASN A 149 -4.43 -14.58 6.03
CA ASN A 149 -4.43 -15.86 5.34
C ASN A 149 -3.70 -15.68 4.00
N ARG A 150 -2.61 -16.41 3.82
CA ARG A 150 -1.82 -16.45 2.58
C ARG A 150 -2.19 -17.68 1.76
#